data_AF-A0A159Z5D9-F1
#
_entry.id   AF-A0A159Z5D9-F1
#
_cell.length_a   1.000
_cell.length_b   1.000
_cell.length_c   1.000
_cell.angle_alpha   90.00
_cell.angle_beta   90.00
_cell.angle_gamma   90.00
#
_symmetry.space_group_name_H-M   'P 1'
#
loop_
_entity.id
_entity.type
_entity.pdbx_description
1 polymer ?
#
loop_
_entity_poly.entity_id
_entity_poly.type
_entity_poly.pdbx_seq_one_letter_code
_entity_poly.pdbx_strand_id
1 'polypeptide(L)'
;MDLTPQQMRFATSFLPMFFKRRKSLAPGGLQGLRAGHETLRRWRLDAATPMERMRILDPAPDQGQIAETLRRARELFPALAGVPVTAAWAGYIDSTPDGVPAIGETNIPGFILAAGFSGHGFGIGPGAGHLVADLITGAAPILDPRPYHPARFERSSWGKVADF
;
A
#
# COMPACT_ATOMS: atom_id res chain seq x y z
N MET A 1 4.36 10.22 6.29
CA MET A 1 3.71 10.40 4.98
C MET A 1 4.48 11.46 4.21
N ASP A 2 5.23 11.04 3.21
CA ASP A 2 5.86 11.99 2.26
C ASP A 2 4.75 12.73 1.50
N LEU A 3 5.00 13.95 1.03
CA LEU A 3 4.05 14.71 0.20
C LEU A 3 4.50 14.68 -1.25
N THR A 4 3.64 14.22 -2.16
CA THR A 4 3.93 14.06 -3.59
C THR A 4 2.79 14.60 -4.48
N PRO A 5 3.06 14.94 -5.76
CA PRO A 5 2.03 15.36 -6.71
C PRO A 5 0.88 14.36 -6.86
N GLN A 6 1.19 13.06 -6.86
CA GLN A 6 0.18 12.00 -6.96
C GLN A 6 -0.71 11.95 -5.72
N GLN A 7 -0.15 12.09 -4.51
CA GLN A 7 -0.97 12.17 -3.30
C GLN A 7 -1.88 13.41 -3.30
N MET A 8 -1.41 14.56 -3.78
CA MET A 8 -2.28 15.74 -3.93
C MET A 8 -3.39 15.49 -4.94
N ARG A 9 -3.08 14.86 -6.07
CA ARG A 9 -4.05 14.51 -7.12
C ARG A 9 -5.17 13.61 -6.61
N PHE A 10 -4.84 12.64 -5.76
CA PHE A 10 -5.82 11.69 -5.21
C PHE A 10 -6.28 12.01 -3.79
N ALA A 11 -5.88 13.16 -3.23
CA ALA A 11 -6.12 13.49 -1.82
C ALA A 11 -7.60 13.37 -1.41
N THR A 12 -8.51 13.80 -2.27
CA THR A 12 -9.96 13.78 -2.02
C THR A 12 -10.52 12.37 -1.84
N SER A 13 -9.97 11.38 -2.53
CA SER A 13 -10.34 9.97 -2.36
C SER A 13 -9.90 9.42 -1.01
N PHE A 14 -8.79 9.92 -0.47
CA PHE A 14 -8.20 9.45 0.79
C PHE A 14 -8.60 10.29 2.00
N LEU A 15 -9.34 11.40 1.85
CA LEU A 15 -9.76 12.25 2.97
C LEU A 15 -10.45 11.47 4.11
N PRO A 16 -11.41 10.55 3.85
CA PRO A 16 -12.03 9.77 4.93
C PRO A 16 -11.00 8.93 5.70
N MET A 17 -10.08 8.26 4.99
CA MET A 17 -9.02 7.47 5.60
C MET A 17 -8.04 8.35 6.38
N PHE A 18 -7.66 9.50 5.84
CA PHE A 18 -6.80 10.47 6.50
C PHE A 18 -7.39 10.92 7.83
N PHE A 19 -8.66 11.35 7.87
CA PHE A 19 -9.29 11.79 9.11
C PHE A 19 -9.39 10.65 10.15
N LYS A 20 -9.67 9.42 9.71
CA LYS A 20 -9.72 8.24 10.58
C LYS A 20 -8.35 7.90 11.17
N ARG A 21 -7.28 8.01 10.37
CA ARG A 21 -5.92 7.59 10.76
C ARG A 21 -4.98 8.73 11.15
N ARG A 22 -5.44 9.99 11.20
CA ARG A 22 -4.59 11.18 11.42
C ARG A 22 -3.66 11.09 12.64
N LYS A 23 -4.08 10.40 13.71
CA LYS A 23 -3.29 10.23 14.94
C LYS A 23 -2.13 9.24 14.77
N SER A 24 -2.21 8.37 13.77
CA SER A 24 -1.20 7.37 13.44
C SER A 24 -0.31 7.82 12.27
N LEU A 25 -0.51 9.03 11.75
CA LEU A 25 0.28 9.59 10.67
C LEU A 25 1.34 10.53 11.24
N ALA A 26 2.61 10.28 10.90
CA ALA A 26 3.69 11.23 11.08
C ALA A 26 4.02 11.93 9.76
N PRO A 27 4.46 13.20 9.76
CA PRO A 27 5.02 13.82 8.57
C PRO A 27 6.21 13.00 8.06
N GLY A 28 6.23 12.73 6.76
CA GLY A 28 7.35 12.06 6.10
C GLY A 28 8.39 13.06 5.59
N GLY A 29 9.35 12.54 4.83
CA GLY A 29 10.37 13.33 4.18
C GLY A 29 10.05 13.58 2.70
N LEU A 30 11.11 13.66 1.90
CA LEU A 30 11.05 13.82 0.45
C LEU A 30 11.47 12.53 -0.27
N GLN A 31 11.46 11.38 0.40
CA GLN A 31 11.99 10.12 -0.14
C GLN A 31 11.14 9.63 -1.32
N GLY A 32 9.81 9.65 -1.20
CA GLY A 32 8.89 9.32 -2.30
C GLY A 32 9.02 10.25 -3.50
N LEU A 33 9.21 11.56 -3.26
CA LEU A 33 9.50 12.54 -4.32
C LEU A 33 10.82 12.23 -5.04
N ARG A 34 11.89 12.00 -4.27
CA ARG A 34 13.23 11.70 -4.79
C ARG A 34 13.25 10.37 -5.56
N ALA A 35 12.40 9.43 -5.16
CA ALA A 35 12.27 8.14 -5.83
C ALA A 35 11.64 8.24 -7.22
N GLY A 36 10.93 9.32 -7.53
CA GLY A 36 10.47 9.64 -8.88
C GLY A 36 9.32 8.77 -9.41
N HIS A 37 8.92 7.70 -8.72
CA HIS A 37 7.76 6.86 -9.08
C HIS A 37 6.44 7.62 -8.98
N GLU A 38 6.36 8.63 -8.10
CA GLU A 38 5.18 9.49 -7.91
C GLU A 38 5.10 10.67 -8.91
N THR A 39 5.80 10.60 -10.04
CA THR A 39 5.77 11.64 -11.08
C THR A 39 4.52 11.55 -11.97
N LEU A 40 4.07 12.70 -12.49
CA LEU A 40 2.99 12.77 -13.48
C LEU A 40 3.50 12.65 -14.93
N ARG A 41 4.81 12.49 -15.12
CA ARG A 41 5.42 12.40 -16.46
C ARG A 41 5.06 11.07 -17.12
N ARG A 42 4.70 11.12 -18.40
CA ARG A 42 4.61 9.93 -19.25
C ARG A 42 6.03 9.49 -19.63
N TRP A 43 6.25 8.18 -19.66
CA TRP A 43 7.54 7.61 -20.03
C TRP A 43 7.46 7.02 -21.44
N ARG A 44 8.58 7.09 -22.17
CA ARG A 44 8.71 6.36 -23.42
C ARG A 44 9.02 4.90 -23.09
N LEU A 45 8.48 3.98 -23.90
CA LEU A 45 8.68 2.54 -23.70
C LEU A 45 10.12 2.08 -23.96
N ASP A 46 10.91 2.89 -24.68
CA ASP A 46 12.30 2.63 -25.04
C ASP A 46 13.31 3.39 -24.14
N ALA A 47 12.85 3.95 -23.02
CA ALA A 47 13.68 4.73 -22.12
C ALA A 47 13.55 4.23 -20.67
N ALA A 48 14.64 4.34 -19.92
CA ALA A 48 14.68 3.90 -18.52
C ALA A 48 13.68 4.66 -17.62
N THR A 49 12.77 3.93 -17.01
CA THR A 49 11.74 4.44 -16.08
C THR A 49 12.32 4.70 -14.68
N PRO A 50 11.62 5.46 -13.83
CA PRO A 50 12.00 5.58 -12.41
C PRO A 50 12.05 4.23 -11.68
N MET A 51 11.13 3.32 -12.01
CA MET A 51 11.04 1.98 -11.38
C MET A 51 12.21 1.08 -11.77
N GLU A 52 12.82 1.28 -12.94
CA GLU A 52 14.04 0.57 -13.32
C GLU A 52 15.28 1.10 -12.60
N ARG A 53 15.33 2.41 -12.34
CA ARG A 53 16.41 3.04 -11.56
C ARG A 53 16.31 2.73 -10.07
N MET A 54 15.10 2.61 -9.55
CA MET A 54 14.84 2.25 -8.16
C MET A 54 13.73 1.21 -8.09
N ARG A 55 14.16 -0.06 -8.09
CA ARG A 55 13.26 -1.23 -8.04
C ARG A 55 12.72 -1.53 -6.65
N ILE A 56 13.50 -1.20 -5.62
CA ILE A 56 13.16 -1.45 -4.23
C ILE A 56 13.09 -0.10 -3.54
N LEU A 57 11.92 0.23 -3.02
CA LEU A 57 11.75 1.42 -2.18
C LEU A 57 12.14 1.05 -0.74
N ASP A 58 13.33 1.48 -0.33
CA ASP A 58 13.90 1.22 0.99
C ASP A 58 14.00 2.55 1.79
N PRO A 59 12.89 3.01 2.40
CA PRO A 59 12.89 4.24 3.17
C PRO A 59 13.68 4.09 4.47
N ALA A 60 14.23 5.19 4.97
CA ALA A 60 14.92 5.18 6.25
C ALA A 60 13.93 4.85 7.39
N PRO A 61 14.25 3.90 8.29
CA PRO A 61 13.37 3.56 9.40
C PRO A 61 13.19 4.73 10.40
N ASP A 62 11.97 4.90 10.88
CA ASP A 62 11.66 5.87 11.94
C ASP A 62 12.10 5.33 13.31
N GLN A 63 13.27 5.78 13.76
CA GLN A 63 13.86 5.35 15.03
C GLN A 63 12.98 5.70 16.25
N GLY A 64 12.21 6.78 16.19
CA GLY A 64 11.30 7.17 17.26
C GLY A 64 10.14 6.19 17.40
N GLN A 65 9.53 5.80 16.28
CA GLN A 65 8.46 4.79 16.26
C GLN A 65 8.97 3.40 16.65
N ILE A 66 10.20 3.03 16.23
CA ILE A 66 10.83 1.77 16.63
C ILE A 66 11.08 1.75 18.14
N ALA A 67 11.66 2.81 18.70
CA ALA A 67 11.91 2.91 20.13
C ALA A 67 10.62 2.83 20.96
N GLU A 68 9.57 3.52 20.53
CA GLU A 68 8.27 3.49 21.21
C GLU A 68 7.60 2.11 21.12
N THR A 69 7.65 1.47 19.94
CA THR A 69 7.15 0.09 19.75
C THR A 69 7.90 -0.88 20.65
N LEU A 70 9.23 -0.78 20.71
CA LEU A 70 10.06 -1.65 21.54
C LEU A 70 9.80 -1.43 23.04
N ARG A 71 9.62 -0.17 23.47
CA ARG A 71 9.25 0.15 24.86
C ARG A 71 7.95 -0.55 25.24
N ARG A 72 6.89 -0.40 24.42
CA ARG A 72 5.59 -1.05 24.65
C ARG A 72 5.69 -2.58 24.64
N ALA A 73 6.46 -3.14 23.71
CA ALA A 73 6.66 -4.58 23.63
C ALA A 73 7.35 -5.15 24.88
N ARG A 74 8.33 -4.43 25.44
CA ARG A 74 9.02 -4.82 26.69
C ARG A 74 8.15 -4.65 27.93
N GLU A 75 7.27 -3.65 27.95
CA GLU A 75 6.26 -3.51 29.01
C GLU A 75 5.26 -4.66 29.00
N LEU A 76 4.84 -5.10 27.80
CA LEU A 76 3.92 -6.23 27.63
C LEU A 76 4.61 -7.58 27.88
N PHE A 77 5.88 -7.71 27.47
CA PHE A 77 6.68 -8.93 27.59
C PHE A 77 8.03 -8.62 28.26
N PRO A 78 8.10 -8.64 29.60
CA PRO A 78 9.32 -8.30 30.35
C PRO A 78 10.55 -9.15 30.00
N ALA A 79 10.35 -10.38 29.50
CA ALA A 79 11.42 -11.25 29.01
C ALA A 79 12.25 -10.62 27.87
N LEU A 80 11.72 -9.62 27.16
CA LEU A 80 12.41 -8.91 26.08
C LEU A 80 13.34 -7.78 26.56
N ALA A 81 13.39 -7.48 27.86
CA ALA A 81 14.11 -6.31 28.38
C ALA A 81 15.61 -6.30 28.01
N GLY A 82 16.28 -7.45 28.11
CA GLY A 82 17.70 -7.61 27.76
C GLY A 82 17.96 -8.07 26.33
N VAL A 83 16.93 -8.28 25.51
CA VAL A 83 17.08 -8.80 24.14
C VAL A 83 17.51 -7.64 23.21
N PRO A 84 18.66 -7.77 22.51
CA PRO A 84 19.13 -6.73 21.60
C PRO A 84 18.32 -6.71 20.30
N VAL A 85 18.16 -5.53 19.72
CA VAL A 85 17.61 -5.37 18.36
C VAL A 85 18.73 -5.62 17.35
N THR A 86 18.59 -6.66 16.52
CA THR A 86 19.59 -7.01 15.50
C THR A 86 19.46 -6.19 14.22
N ALA A 87 18.22 -5.83 13.85
CA ALA A 87 17.94 -5.09 12.63
C ALA A 87 16.67 -4.24 12.77
N ALA A 88 16.64 -3.15 12.01
CA ALA A 88 15.47 -2.30 11.82
C ALA A 88 15.36 -1.97 10.34
N TRP A 89 14.14 -2.01 9.80
CA TRP A 89 13.87 -1.74 8.39
C TRP A 89 12.53 -1.01 8.26
N ALA A 90 12.28 -0.44 7.09
CA ALA A 90 11.01 0.15 6.74
C ALA A 90 10.66 -0.18 5.29
N GLY A 91 9.42 0.05 4.91
CA GLY A 91 8.92 -0.22 3.57
C GLY A 91 7.71 0.64 3.26
N TYR A 92 7.46 0.84 1.97
CA TYR A 92 6.22 1.48 1.53
C TYR A 92 5.09 0.47 1.45
N ILE A 93 3.91 0.92 1.85
CA ILE A 93 2.66 0.17 1.75
C ILE A 93 1.78 0.92 0.76
N ASP A 94 1.38 0.23 -0.31
CA ASP A 94 0.33 0.69 -1.20
C ASP A 94 -1.03 0.55 -0.50
N SER A 95 -1.81 1.62 -0.51
CA SER A 95 -3.11 1.67 0.18
C SER A 95 -4.20 2.10 -0.78
N THR A 96 -5.36 1.47 -0.68
CA THR A 96 -6.57 1.92 -1.35
C THR A 96 -7.39 2.85 -0.44
N PRO A 97 -8.30 3.68 -0.98
CA PRO A 97 -9.17 4.54 -0.17
C PRO A 97 -10.03 3.81 0.88
N ASP A 98 -10.38 2.55 0.62
CA ASP A 98 -11.22 1.73 1.50
C ASP A 98 -10.43 0.73 2.36
N GLY A 99 -9.14 0.55 2.08
CA GLY A 99 -8.30 -0.46 2.72
C GLY A 99 -8.49 -1.89 2.18
N VAL A 100 -9.29 -2.06 1.12
CA VAL A 100 -9.54 -3.34 0.45
C VAL A 100 -8.63 -3.44 -0.79
N PRO A 101 -8.07 -4.61 -1.14
CA PRO A 101 -7.28 -4.75 -2.37
C PRO A 101 -8.06 -4.40 -3.64
N ALA A 102 -7.36 -3.89 -4.66
CA ALA A 102 -7.87 -3.74 -6.02
C ALA A 102 -7.37 -4.92 -6.87
N ILE A 103 -8.27 -5.86 -7.17
CA ILE A 103 -8.00 -7.07 -7.94
C ILE A 103 -9.03 -7.17 -9.07
N GLY A 104 -8.57 -7.18 -10.32
CA GLY A 104 -9.44 -7.29 -11.49
C GLY A 104 -8.83 -6.75 -12.78
N GLU A 105 -9.49 -6.98 -13.90
CA GLU A 105 -9.10 -6.40 -15.18
C GLU A 105 -9.29 -4.89 -15.16
N THR A 106 -8.34 -4.17 -15.73
CA THR A 106 -8.39 -2.72 -15.87
C THR A 106 -9.14 -2.32 -17.15
N ASN A 107 -9.17 -1.03 -17.47
CA ASN A 107 -9.66 -0.55 -18.76
C ASN A 107 -8.73 -0.90 -19.94
N ILE A 108 -7.56 -1.48 -19.69
CA ILE A 108 -6.65 -2.00 -20.70
C ILE A 108 -6.95 -3.50 -20.86
N PRO A 109 -7.42 -3.97 -22.03
CA PRO A 109 -7.74 -5.37 -22.25
C PRO A 109 -6.55 -6.29 -21.97
N GLY A 110 -6.80 -7.36 -21.21
CA GLY A 110 -5.81 -8.34 -20.77
C GLY A 110 -4.92 -7.88 -19.62
N PHE A 111 -5.06 -6.66 -19.11
CA PHE A 111 -4.26 -6.17 -17.99
C PHE A 111 -4.98 -6.34 -16.66
N ILE A 112 -4.61 -7.39 -15.93
CA ILE A 112 -5.10 -7.68 -14.57
C ILE A 112 -4.24 -6.94 -13.54
N LEU A 113 -4.89 -6.11 -12.72
CA LEU A 113 -4.28 -5.45 -11.57
C LEU A 113 -4.51 -6.30 -10.32
N ALA A 114 -3.48 -6.43 -9.48
CA ALA A 114 -3.58 -6.91 -8.11
C ALA A 114 -2.68 -6.03 -7.22
N ALA A 115 -3.26 -5.01 -6.59
CA ALA A 115 -2.52 -4.01 -5.82
C ALA A 115 -3.38 -3.43 -4.69
N GLY A 116 -2.78 -2.58 -3.86
CA GLY A 116 -3.44 -1.84 -2.79
C GLY A 116 -3.78 -2.71 -1.58
N PHE A 117 -2.88 -3.63 -1.23
CA PHE A 117 -3.10 -4.59 -0.15
C PHE A 117 -3.11 -3.96 1.26
N SER A 118 -2.79 -2.67 1.37
CA SER A 118 -3.03 -1.84 2.55
C SER A 118 -2.45 -2.43 3.85
N GLY A 119 -1.31 -3.10 3.75
CA GLY A 119 -0.58 -3.72 4.87
C GLY A 119 -1.01 -5.15 5.23
N HIS A 120 -2.05 -5.69 4.60
CA HIS A 120 -2.61 -7.01 4.93
C HIS A 120 -2.24 -8.10 3.91
N GLY A 121 -1.43 -7.76 2.90
CA GLY A 121 -1.14 -8.60 1.74
C GLY A 121 -0.49 -9.94 2.06
N PHE A 122 0.28 -10.05 3.15
CA PHE A 122 0.93 -11.30 3.52
C PHE A 122 -0.11 -12.38 3.88
N GLY A 123 -1.09 -12.05 4.72
CA GLY A 123 -2.10 -13.01 5.18
C GLY A 123 -3.07 -13.42 4.07
N ILE A 124 -3.46 -12.47 3.21
CA ILE A 124 -4.45 -12.71 2.14
C ILE A 124 -3.84 -13.08 0.79
N GLY A 125 -2.51 -13.05 0.67
CA GLY A 125 -1.76 -13.29 -0.56
C GLY A 125 -2.12 -14.58 -1.28
N PRO A 126 -2.21 -15.74 -0.60
CA PRO A 126 -2.61 -16.99 -1.26
C PRO A 126 -4.00 -16.94 -1.91
N GLY A 127 -4.98 -16.35 -1.21
CA GLY A 127 -6.34 -16.18 -1.74
C GLY A 127 -6.41 -15.19 -2.90
N ALA A 128 -5.67 -14.08 -2.79
CA ALA A 128 -5.56 -13.09 -3.87
C ALA A 128 -4.89 -13.68 -5.12
N GLY A 129 -3.83 -14.47 -4.95
CA GLY A 129 -3.16 -15.16 -6.05
C GLY A 129 -4.07 -16.17 -6.76
N HIS A 130 -4.86 -16.94 -6.00
CA HIS A 130 -5.86 -17.85 -6.55
C HIS A 130 -6.92 -17.10 -7.37
N LEU A 131 -7.48 -16.03 -6.79
CA LEU A 131 -8.45 -15.20 -7.49
C LEU A 131 -7.88 -14.62 -8.81
N VAL A 132 -6.64 -14.14 -8.79
CA VAL A 132 -5.95 -13.66 -10.00
C VAL A 132 -5.79 -14.78 -11.04
N ALA A 133 -5.45 -16.00 -10.62
CA ALA A 133 -5.34 -17.14 -11.52
C ALA A 133 -6.69 -17.48 -12.17
N ASP A 134 -7.79 -17.47 -11.41
CA ASP A 134 -9.13 -17.70 -11.96
C ASP A 134 -9.50 -16.65 -13.01
N LEU A 135 -9.26 -15.38 -12.70
CA LEU A 135 -9.55 -14.26 -13.60
C LEU A 135 -8.73 -14.33 -14.89
N ILE A 136 -7.44 -14.68 -14.82
CA ILE A 136 -6.56 -14.80 -15.99
C ILE A 136 -6.98 -15.98 -16.88
N THR A 137 -7.40 -17.09 -16.27
CA THR A 137 -7.73 -18.33 -17.02
C THR A 137 -9.18 -18.37 -17.49
N GLY A 138 -10.03 -17.44 -17.03
CA GLY A 138 -11.47 -17.47 -17.28
C GLY A 138 -12.20 -18.56 -16.50
N ALA A 139 -11.58 -19.12 -15.45
CA ALA A 139 -12.22 -20.08 -14.56
C ALA A 139 -13.28 -19.40 -13.69
N ALA A 140 -14.16 -20.22 -13.09
CA ALA A 140 -15.10 -19.71 -12.09
C ALA A 140 -14.31 -19.19 -10.87
N PRO A 141 -14.46 -17.91 -10.47
CA PRO A 141 -13.71 -17.35 -9.36
C PRO A 141 -13.97 -18.05 -8.02
N ILE A 142 -12.92 -18.27 -7.23
CA ILE A 142 -13.00 -18.85 -5.87
C ILE A 142 -13.95 -18.08 -4.93
N LEU A 143 -14.15 -16.79 -5.19
CA LEU A 143 -15.07 -15.90 -4.48
C LEU A 143 -15.58 -14.81 -5.42
N ASP A 144 -16.63 -14.09 -5.02
CA ASP A 144 -17.17 -12.96 -5.80
C ASP A 144 -16.09 -11.86 -6.00
N PRO A 145 -15.64 -11.59 -7.25
CA PRO A 145 -14.58 -10.62 -7.51
C PRO A 145 -15.06 -9.17 -7.42
N ARG A 146 -16.37 -8.91 -7.47
CA ARG A 146 -16.93 -7.55 -7.60
C ARG A 146 -16.48 -6.59 -6.48
N PRO A 147 -16.41 -6.99 -5.20
CA PRO A 147 -15.93 -6.10 -4.13
C PRO A 147 -14.46 -5.69 -4.27
N TYR A 148 -13.66 -6.46 -5.01
CA TYR A 148 -12.23 -6.22 -5.21
C TYR A 148 -11.94 -5.52 -6.54
N HIS A 149 -12.91 -5.46 -7.46
CA HIS A 149 -12.69 -4.89 -8.79
C HIS A 149 -12.23 -3.42 -8.72
N PRO A 150 -11.20 -3.00 -9.49
CA PRO A 150 -10.68 -1.63 -9.46
C PRO A 150 -11.75 -0.56 -9.79
N ALA A 151 -12.68 -0.88 -10.70
CA ALA A 151 -13.78 0.00 -11.10
C ALA A 151 -14.69 0.45 -9.94
N ARG A 152 -14.63 -0.20 -8.75
CA ARG A 152 -15.38 0.27 -7.58
C ARG A 152 -15.03 1.70 -7.17
N PHE A 153 -13.84 2.18 -7.52
CA PHE A 153 -13.38 3.54 -7.25
C PHE A 153 -13.79 4.56 -8.32
N GLU A 154 -14.40 4.14 -9.43
CA GLU A 154 -15.02 5.07 -10.40
C GLU A 154 -16.25 5.75 -9.80
N ARG A 155 -16.86 5.11 -8.80
CA ARG A 155 -17.91 5.67 -7.95
C ARG A 155 -17.31 6.14 -6.64
N SER A 156 -17.92 7.16 -6.02
CA SER A 156 -17.48 7.69 -4.73
C SER A 156 -17.34 6.56 -3.68
N SER A 157 -16.14 6.40 -3.11
CA SER A 157 -15.84 5.46 -2.02
C SER A 157 -16.00 6.08 -0.63
N TRP A 158 -16.62 7.26 -0.55
CA TRP A 158 -16.82 7.98 0.70
C TRP A 158 -17.61 7.13 1.71
N GLY A 159 -17.03 6.88 2.88
CA GLY A 159 -17.67 6.18 4.00
C GLY A 159 -17.33 4.69 4.15
N LYS A 160 -16.61 4.08 3.20
CA LYS A 160 -16.20 2.67 3.28
C LYS A 160 -14.75 2.53 3.68
N VAL A 161 -14.34 2.99 4.86
CA VAL A 161 -12.96 2.79 5.35
C VAL A 161 -12.95 1.63 6.31
N ALA A 162 -12.25 0.55 5.99
CA ALA A 162 -12.20 -0.63 6.85
C ALA A 162 -11.71 -0.30 8.28
N ASP A 163 -12.30 -0.97 9.28
CA ASP A 163 -11.96 -0.87 10.70
C ASP A 163 -10.82 -1.84 11.03
N PHE A 164 -9.57 -1.42 10.75
CA PHE A 164 -8.36 -2.13 11.17
C PHE A 164 -7.35 -1.14 11.76
#